data_AF-S3CAX1-F1
#
_entry.id   AF-S3CAX1-F1
#
_cell.length_a   1.000
_cell.length_b   1.000
_cell.length_c   1.000
_cell.angle_alpha   90.00
_cell.angle_beta   90.00
_cell.angle_gamma   90.00
#
_symmetry.space_group_name_H-M   'P 1'
#
loop_
_entity.id
_entity.type
_entity.pdbx_description
1 polymer ?
#
loop_
_entity_poly.entity_id
_entity_poly.type
_entity_poly.pdbx_seq_one_letter_code
_entity_poly.pdbx_strand_id
1 'polypeptide(L)'
;MKTLRIKSINGDISFQDVTLQIYPYDFVPIVNLDLEQLSPNPQNKRVYDGFEIKKNEGVFTTLSHYVESDKRKQQLYSIFPTDEKDEFIVRFFVRQGNSKAIDNNGFIRVEAKGVKILTKNNKLTVNYGWAIALKISIEDIEEEAYINFYADDNDHAGAINIFCGRVNVMRRTVKKLEVNELISELIENDPEYGTKGFEWHSKYLIRLRFDDKIEIEMRLFTDANDSTKERWKNAIESKWNDKCKIQIEQKKYDIIFKILWCNETSNFHYNVSVNKSNISRGKNGTHSMRIWGYFDTEDITHEFGHMLGNKEEYCTIDGIAYGEGGQTGKGIMNNSSENPNKNHFERIRLNIAKMLDVNEKKCIIIMK
;
A
#
# COMPACT_ATOMS: atom_id res chain seq x y z
N MET A 1 38.06 8.64 12.38
CA MET A 1 39.04 9.33 13.25
C MET A 1 39.64 10.47 12.43
N LYS A 2 39.39 11.73 12.76
CA LYS A 2 40.06 12.87 12.11
C LYS A 2 41.20 13.31 13.02
N THR A 3 42.43 13.03 12.62
CA THR A 3 43.63 13.48 13.34
C THR A 3 43.87 14.95 13.00
N LEU A 4 43.69 15.85 13.96
CA LEU A 4 44.06 17.25 13.83
C LEU A 4 45.58 17.37 13.96
N ARG A 5 46.24 17.92 12.94
CA ARG A 5 47.67 18.22 12.97
C ARG A 5 47.85 19.61 13.58
N ILE A 6 48.28 19.68 14.84
CA ILE A 6 48.70 20.93 15.46
C ILE A 6 50.21 21.04 15.31
N LYS A 7 50.68 22.11 14.66
CA LYS A 7 52.10 22.39 14.49
C LYS A 7 52.57 23.28 15.64
N SER A 8 53.41 22.74 16.52
CA SER A 8 54.09 23.54 17.55
C SER A 8 55.06 24.53 16.88
N ILE A 9 55.18 25.73 17.44
CA ILE A 9 56.07 26.82 16.96
C ILE A 9 57.56 26.40 17.01
N ASN A 10 57.90 25.34 17.76
CA ASN A 10 59.27 24.84 17.91
C ASN A 10 59.59 23.55 17.13
N GLY A 11 58.80 23.18 16.11
CA GLY A 11 59.20 22.16 15.14
C GLY A 11 58.96 20.68 15.54
N ASP A 12 58.60 20.39 16.78
CA ASP A 12 58.18 19.05 17.18
C ASP A 12 56.71 18.79 16.83
N ILE A 13 56.49 17.83 15.93
CA ILE A 13 55.15 17.30 15.61
C ILE A 13 54.80 16.28 16.71
N SER A 14 54.09 16.72 17.75
CA SER A 14 53.45 15.79 18.68
C SER A 14 52.06 15.41 18.16
N PHE A 15 51.81 14.11 18.08
CA PHE A 15 50.48 13.57 17.79
C PHE A 15 49.74 13.46 19.12
N GLN A 16 48.99 14.50 19.49
CA GLN A 16 47.95 14.35 20.50
C GLN A 16 46.70 13.81 19.83
N ASP A 17 46.29 12.61 20.22
CA ASP A 17 44.91 12.16 20.04
C ASP A 17 44.02 13.10 20.86
N VAL A 18 43.49 14.14 20.20
CA VAL A 18 42.45 14.99 20.78
C VAL A 18 41.20 14.12 20.90
N THR A 19 41.10 13.43 22.03
CA THR A 19 39.86 12.84 22.49
C THR A 19 38.91 14.01 22.69
N LEU A 20 37.87 14.11 21.85
CA LEU A 20 36.77 15.04 22.10
C LEU A 20 36.20 14.70 23.48
N GLN A 21 36.54 15.56 24.44
CA GLN A 21 36.28 15.34 25.85
C GLN A 21 34.81 15.66 26.11
N ILE A 22 34.09 14.70 26.69
CA ILE A 22 32.72 14.90 27.16
C ILE A 22 32.79 15.51 28.54
N TYR A 23 32.11 16.63 28.72
CA TYR A 23 32.02 17.34 29.96
C TYR A 23 30.71 17.00 30.69
N PRO A 24 30.68 17.12 32.03
CA PRO A 24 29.45 16.98 32.82
C PRO A 24 28.28 17.83 32.33
N TYR A 25 28.57 18.98 31.72
CA TYR A 25 27.58 19.91 31.22
C TYR A 25 27.05 19.57 29.83
N ASP A 26 27.61 18.55 29.15
CA ASP A 26 27.12 18.17 27.81
C ASP A 26 25.76 17.47 27.88
N PHE A 27 24.84 17.79 26.97
CA PHE A 27 23.65 16.99 26.68
C PHE A 27 23.90 15.94 25.59
N VAL A 28 23.98 14.65 25.95
CA VAL A 28 24.30 13.55 25.04
C VAL A 28 23.20 12.46 25.08
N PRO A 29 22.14 12.59 24.28
CA PRO A 29 21.03 11.63 24.25
C PRO A 29 21.22 10.49 23.24
N ILE A 30 20.33 9.50 23.34
CA ILE A 30 19.97 8.54 22.30
C ILE A 30 18.46 8.66 22.09
N VAL A 31 18.03 8.82 20.84
CA VAL A 31 16.61 8.83 20.45
C VAL A 31 16.25 7.50 19.82
N ASN A 32 15.36 6.75 20.47
CA ASN A 32 14.87 5.46 19.99
C ASN A 32 13.39 5.51 19.68
N LEU A 33 12.96 4.73 18.70
CA LEU A 33 11.54 4.47 18.46
C LEU A 33 10.92 3.90 19.75
N ASP A 34 9.80 4.48 20.19
CA ASP A 34 9.02 3.88 21.27
C ASP A 34 8.43 2.56 20.72
N LEU A 35 8.69 1.42 21.33
CA LEU A 35 8.13 0.13 20.88
C LEU A 35 6.90 -0.28 21.73
N GLU A 36 6.58 0.54 22.72
CA GLU A 36 5.50 0.35 23.69
C GLU A 36 4.37 1.38 23.49
N GLN A 37 4.49 2.28 22.51
CA GLN A 37 3.45 3.24 22.11
C GLN A 37 2.17 2.54 21.61
N LEU A 38 1.37 2.10 22.59
CA LEU A 38 0.06 1.47 22.44
C LEU A 38 -0.77 1.82 23.67
N SER A 39 -2.04 2.17 23.46
CA SER A 39 -3.03 2.21 24.55
C SER A 39 -3.53 0.80 24.89
N PRO A 40 -4.05 0.58 26.11
CA PRO A 40 -4.17 -0.72 26.74
C PRO A 40 -5.48 -1.40 26.33
N ASN A 41 -5.47 -2.21 25.27
CA ASN A 41 -6.55 -3.17 25.09
C ASN A 41 -6.03 -4.59 25.37
N PRO A 42 -6.47 -5.26 26.45
CA PRO A 42 -5.95 -6.56 26.89
C PRO A 42 -6.37 -7.74 25.99
N GLN A 43 -7.00 -7.49 24.85
CA GLN A 43 -7.43 -8.51 23.90
C GLN A 43 -6.80 -8.28 22.53
N ASN A 44 -5.61 -8.84 22.35
CA ASN A 44 -4.97 -9.20 21.08
C ASN A 44 -4.55 -8.10 20.09
N LYS A 45 -3.23 -8.12 19.84
CA LYS A 45 -2.41 -7.38 18.85
C LYS A 45 -2.13 -5.90 19.17
N ARG A 46 -0.83 -5.63 19.26
CA ARG A 46 -0.22 -4.30 19.23
C ARG A 46 -0.52 -3.65 17.87
N VAL A 47 -1.47 -2.71 17.79
CA VAL A 47 -1.81 -1.99 16.55
C VAL A 47 -1.36 -0.53 16.71
N TYR A 48 -0.34 -0.12 15.95
CA TYR A 48 0.00 1.30 15.84
C TYR A 48 -1.04 1.99 14.96
N ASP A 49 -1.43 3.21 15.30
CA ASP A 49 -2.46 3.92 14.55
C ASP A 49 -1.91 4.46 13.22
N GLY A 50 -2.27 3.81 12.11
CA GLY A 50 -1.89 4.23 10.76
C GLY A 50 -0.53 3.74 10.28
N PHE A 51 0.15 2.82 10.99
CA PHE A 51 1.43 2.26 10.57
C PHE A 51 1.77 0.90 11.23
N GLU A 52 2.85 0.29 10.78
CA GLU A 52 3.49 -0.85 11.39
C GLU A 52 4.98 -0.57 11.61
N ILE A 53 5.59 -1.21 12.61
CA ILE A 53 7.04 -1.16 12.84
C ILE A 53 7.62 -2.55 12.58
N LYS A 54 8.71 -2.61 11.81
CA LYS A 54 9.54 -3.82 11.72
C LYS A 54 10.97 -3.55 12.15
N LYS A 55 11.56 -4.54 12.80
CA LYS A 55 12.98 -4.58 13.10
C LYS A 55 13.75 -4.99 11.84
N ASN A 56 14.80 -4.26 11.51
CA ASN A 56 15.68 -4.60 10.39
C ASN A 56 16.77 -5.55 10.92
N GLU A 57 16.53 -6.85 10.84
CA GLU A 57 17.43 -7.87 11.39
C GLU A 57 18.86 -7.72 10.88
N GLY A 58 19.81 -7.64 11.81
CA GLY A 58 21.24 -7.46 11.50
C GLY A 58 21.65 -6.06 11.03
N VAL A 59 20.70 -5.11 10.88
CA VAL A 59 20.99 -3.75 10.40
C VAL A 59 21.05 -2.75 11.56
N PHE A 60 22.13 -2.00 11.62
CA PHE A 60 22.41 -1.04 12.68
C PHE A 60 22.88 0.29 12.09
N THR A 61 22.67 1.36 12.85
CA THR A 61 23.33 2.65 12.60
C THR A 61 24.36 2.92 13.70
N THR A 62 25.41 3.66 13.36
CA THR A 62 26.46 4.05 14.31
C THR A 62 26.22 5.49 14.73
N LEU A 63 25.90 5.68 16.01
CA LEU A 63 25.69 6.98 16.62
C LEU A 63 27.02 7.73 16.82
N SER A 64 26.92 9.00 17.20
CA SER A 64 28.06 9.87 17.42
C SER A 64 29.05 9.28 18.43
N HIS A 65 30.32 9.66 18.28
CA HIS A 65 31.38 9.27 19.21
C HIS A 65 31.20 9.83 20.63
N TYR A 66 30.34 10.84 20.82
CA TYR A 66 29.97 11.30 22.16
C TYR A 66 29.12 10.28 22.92
N VAL A 67 28.37 9.43 22.22
CA VAL A 67 27.64 8.31 22.85
C VAL A 67 28.63 7.26 23.35
N GLU A 68 28.34 6.64 24.49
CA GLU A 68 29.17 5.55 25.04
C GLU A 68 29.36 4.41 24.04
N SER A 69 30.56 3.84 24.00
CA SER A 69 30.98 2.90 22.95
C SER A 69 30.06 1.68 22.81
N ASP A 70 29.54 1.15 23.92
CA ASP A 70 28.62 0.02 23.98
C ASP A 70 27.18 0.38 23.54
N LYS A 71 26.84 1.67 23.53
CA LYS A 71 25.53 2.20 23.11
C LYS A 71 25.53 2.81 21.71
N ARG A 72 26.70 3.02 21.10
CA ARG A 72 26.82 3.62 19.75
C ARG A 72 26.14 2.83 18.65
N LYS A 73 25.98 1.52 18.82
CA LYS A 73 25.36 0.65 17.82
C LYS A 73 23.85 0.60 18.06
N GLN A 74 23.10 1.43 17.36
CA GLN A 74 21.64 1.47 17.46
C GLN A 74 21.00 0.51 16.45
N GLN A 75 20.10 -0.35 16.94
CA GLN A 75 19.26 -1.20 16.08
C GLN A 75 18.35 -0.34 15.20
N LEU A 76 18.39 -0.57 13.88
CA LEU A 76 17.55 0.17 12.95
C LEU A 76 16.16 -0.47 12.84
N TYR A 77 15.12 0.35 12.90
CA TYR A 77 13.73 -0.03 12.67
C TYR A 77 13.20 0.69 11.43
N SER A 78 12.22 0.08 10.76
CA SER A 78 11.47 0.67 9.67
C SER A 78 10.01 0.85 10.06
N ILE A 79 9.49 2.05 9.81
CA ILE A 79 8.08 2.40 9.94
C ILE A 79 7.42 2.23 8.57
N PHE A 80 6.31 1.50 8.52
CA PHE A 80 5.53 1.24 7.32
C PHE A 80 4.13 1.83 7.50
N PRO A 81 3.83 2.98 6.92
CA PRO A 81 2.50 3.56 6.99
C PRO A 81 1.46 2.67 6.30
N THR A 82 0.23 2.71 6.79
CA THR A 82 -0.93 2.08 6.15
C THR A 82 -1.62 3.07 5.21
N ASP A 83 -2.20 2.61 4.11
CA ASP A 83 -2.92 3.47 3.15
C ASP A 83 -4.29 3.99 3.66
N GLU A 84 -4.61 3.80 4.95
CA GLU A 84 -5.91 4.18 5.54
C GLU A 84 -5.98 5.67 5.90
N LYS A 85 -4.84 6.35 6.00
CA LYS A 85 -4.72 7.75 6.41
C LYS A 85 -3.69 8.45 5.54
N ASP A 86 -3.76 9.78 5.46
CA ASP A 86 -2.75 10.60 4.76
C ASP A 86 -1.57 10.96 5.67
N GLU A 87 -1.70 10.71 6.98
CA GLU A 87 -0.74 11.07 8.02
C GLU A 87 -0.82 10.13 9.22
N PHE A 88 0.29 10.04 9.98
CA PHE A 88 0.40 9.22 11.19
C PHE A 88 1.33 9.87 12.22
N ILE A 89 1.20 9.47 13.49
CA ILE A 89 1.99 10.01 14.61
C ILE A 89 2.87 8.91 15.19
N VAL A 90 4.18 9.18 15.25
CA VAL A 90 5.19 8.24 15.79
C VAL A 90 5.88 8.85 16.99
N ARG A 91 5.99 8.09 18.08
CA ARG A 91 6.68 8.48 19.31
C ARG A 91 8.10 7.92 19.37
N PHE A 92 8.99 8.67 20.01
CA PHE A 92 10.37 8.31 20.24
C PHE A 92 10.76 8.65 21.68
N PHE A 93 11.53 7.79 22.32
CA PHE A 93 12.09 8.04 23.65
C PHE A 93 13.48 8.63 23.58
N VAL A 94 13.73 9.64 24.43
CA VAL A 94 15.03 10.25 24.65
C VAL A 94 15.65 9.63 25.89
N ARG A 95 16.83 9.00 25.76
CA ARG A 95 17.56 8.37 26.88
C ARG A 95 18.97 8.92 26.97
N GLN A 96 19.58 8.87 28.14
CA GLN A 96 20.98 9.27 28.32
C GLN A 96 21.91 8.33 27.54
N GLY A 97 22.70 8.91 26.64
CA GLY A 97 23.67 8.22 25.79
C GLY A 97 25.08 8.13 26.38
N ASN A 98 25.40 8.98 27.35
CA ASN A 98 26.68 8.96 28.06
C ASN A 98 26.51 9.25 29.55
N SER A 99 27.04 8.40 30.42
CA SER A 99 26.96 8.56 31.87
C SER A 99 27.73 9.79 32.40
N LYS A 100 28.71 10.29 31.64
CA LYS A 100 29.47 11.51 31.98
C LYS A 100 28.71 12.79 31.62
N ALA A 101 27.71 12.72 30.75
CA ALA A 101 26.88 13.84 30.33
C ALA A 101 25.72 14.01 31.33
N ILE A 102 25.94 14.83 32.36
CA ILE A 102 25.02 15.02 33.49
C ILE A 102 23.90 16.00 33.12
N ASP A 103 24.12 16.93 32.17
CA ASP A 103 23.03 17.77 31.70
C ASP A 103 21.92 16.90 31.09
N ASN A 104 20.73 17.12 31.64
CA ASN A 104 19.52 16.38 31.33
C ASN A 104 18.68 17.10 30.27
N ASN A 105 18.95 18.37 29.98
CA ASN A 105 18.14 19.20 29.10
C ASN A 105 18.89 19.55 27.83
N GLY A 106 18.20 19.62 26.70
CA GLY A 106 18.80 20.07 25.46
C GLY A 106 17.80 20.14 24.33
N PHE A 107 18.33 20.20 23.11
CA PHE A 107 17.51 20.26 21.91
C PHE A 107 17.72 19.03 21.04
N ILE A 108 16.62 18.49 20.52
CA ILE A 108 16.65 17.50 19.43
C ILE A 108 16.23 18.17 18.14
N ARG A 109 17.14 18.16 17.17
CA ARG A 109 16.90 18.55 15.80
C ARG A 109 16.54 17.32 14.96
N VAL A 110 15.44 17.43 14.22
CA VAL A 110 14.94 16.37 13.35
C VAL A 110 15.28 16.72 11.90
N GLU A 111 15.98 15.80 11.22
CA GLU A 111 16.28 15.91 9.79
C GLU A 111 15.72 14.69 9.06
N ALA A 112 14.85 14.91 8.08
CA ALA A 112 14.26 13.86 7.28
C ALA A 112 14.80 13.89 5.85
N LYS A 113 15.00 12.70 5.26
CA LYS A 113 15.27 12.52 3.83
C LYS A 113 14.14 11.68 3.24
N GLY A 114 13.54 12.15 2.15
CA GLY A 114 12.51 11.41 1.42
C GLY A 114 11.22 11.19 2.19
N VAL A 115 10.97 11.93 3.27
CA VAL A 115 9.71 11.90 4.04
C VAL A 115 9.45 13.28 4.63
N LYS A 116 8.18 13.68 4.65
CA LYS A 116 7.75 14.99 5.14
C LYS A 116 7.28 14.91 6.59
N ILE A 117 7.92 15.68 7.46
CA ILE A 117 7.52 15.86 8.87
C ILE A 117 6.58 17.06 8.97
N LEU A 118 5.37 16.83 9.49
CA LEU A 118 4.32 17.83 9.66
C LEU A 118 4.37 18.54 11.03
N THR A 119 5.17 18.00 11.96
CA THR A 119 5.36 18.61 13.28
C THR A 119 6.02 19.97 13.12
N LYS A 120 5.34 21.02 13.61
CA LYS A 120 5.88 22.38 13.57
C LYS A 120 7.06 22.47 14.53
N ASN A 121 8.15 23.11 14.07
CA ASN A 121 9.43 23.24 14.74
C ASN A 121 10.29 21.96 14.71
N ASN A 122 11.38 22.01 13.94
CA ASN A 122 12.33 20.91 13.81
C ASN A 122 13.33 20.84 14.98
N LYS A 123 13.28 21.79 15.93
CA LYS A 123 14.11 21.84 17.13
C LYS A 123 13.22 21.72 18.38
N LEU A 124 13.30 20.58 19.06
CA LEU A 124 12.46 20.23 20.21
C LEU A 124 13.28 20.31 21.49
N THR A 125 12.83 21.11 22.47
CA THR A 125 13.41 21.09 23.83
C THR A 125 12.97 19.82 24.55
N VAL A 126 13.91 19.06 25.11
CA VAL A 126 13.66 17.75 25.72
C VAL A 126 14.48 17.51 26.97
N ASN A 127 14.04 16.57 27.80
CA ASN A 127 14.86 15.98 28.84
C ASN A 127 15.08 14.47 28.62
N TYR A 128 16.07 13.86 29.27
CA TYR A 128 16.12 12.39 29.34
C TYR A 128 14.84 11.84 30.00
N GLY A 129 14.38 10.70 29.49
CA GLY A 129 13.13 10.06 29.89
C GLY A 129 11.89 10.59 29.19
N TRP A 130 11.99 11.70 28.44
CA TRP A 130 10.85 12.22 27.68
C TRP A 130 10.57 11.41 26.41
N ALA A 131 9.31 11.48 25.97
CA ALA A 131 8.91 11.04 24.65
C ALA A 131 8.65 12.26 23.75
N ILE A 132 9.18 12.23 22.53
CA ILE A 132 8.81 13.17 21.47
C ILE A 132 7.86 12.47 20.49
N ALA A 133 6.90 13.22 19.94
CA ALA A 133 5.96 12.71 18.95
C ALA A 133 6.13 13.48 17.64
N LEU A 134 6.30 12.75 16.54
CA LEU A 134 6.39 13.31 15.20
C LEU A 134 5.16 12.91 14.39
N LYS A 135 4.45 13.92 13.89
CA LYS A 135 3.45 13.79 12.84
C LYS A 135 4.12 13.74 11.46
N ILE A 136 3.80 12.73 10.65
CA ILE A 136 4.47 12.39 9.39
C ILE A 136 3.42 12.24 8.28
N SER A 137 3.70 12.75 7.08
CA SER A 137 2.86 12.57 5.88
C SER A 137 3.20 11.28 5.12
N ILE A 138 2.19 10.67 4.50
CA ILE A 138 2.30 9.46 3.67
C ILE A 138 2.50 9.79 2.17
N GLU A 139 2.10 10.98 1.72
CA GLU A 139 2.03 11.35 0.30
C GLU A 139 3.42 11.34 -0.37
N ASP A 140 4.45 11.79 0.35
CA ASP A 140 5.78 12.11 -0.18
C ASP A 140 6.89 11.17 0.33
N ILE A 141 6.58 9.89 0.56
CA ILE A 141 7.58 8.90 1.00
C ILE A 141 8.34 8.35 -0.22
N GLU A 142 9.60 8.78 -0.36
CA GLU A 142 10.56 8.29 -1.35
C GLU A 142 11.11 6.90 -0.99
N GLU A 143 11.77 6.27 -1.96
CA GLU A 143 12.54 5.06 -1.74
C GLU A 143 13.72 5.35 -0.77
N GLU A 144 13.94 4.47 0.21
CA GLU A 144 14.98 4.62 1.25
C GLU A 144 14.84 5.84 2.19
N ALA A 145 13.63 6.34 2.39
CA ALA A 145 13.39 7.46 3.29
C ALA A 145 13.79 7.17 4.75
N TYR A 146 14.25 8.20 5.47
CA TYR A 146 14.65 8.09 6.86
C TYR A 146 14.49 9.41 7.64
N ILE A 147 14.52 9.29 8.96
CA ILE A 147 14.53 10.40 9.91
C ILE A 147 15.77 10.25 10.79
N ASN A 148 16.63 11.25 10.81
CA ASN A 148 17.77 11.39 11.71
C ASN A 148 17.43 12.33 12.85
N PHE A 149 18.04 12.05 13.99
CA PHE A 149 17.99 12.89 15.18
C PHE A 149 19.40 13.38 15.50
N TYR A 150 19.51 14.69 15.71
CA TYR A 150 20.74 15.35 16.16
C TYR A 150 20.46 16.07 17.46
N ALA A 151 21.37 16.01 18.41
CA ALA A 151 21.26 16.75 19.66
C ALA A 151 22.21 17.94 19.68
N ASP A 152 21.70 19.05 20.19
CA ASP A 152 22.48 20.22 20.55
C ASP A 152 22.29 20.49 22.03
N ASP A 153 23.38 20.82 22.72
CA ASP A 153 23.31 21.38 24.05
C ASP A 153 22.47 22.66 24.10
N ASN A 154 21.92 22.96 25.27
CA ASN A 154 21.21 24.19 25.55
C ASN A 154 22.14 25.35 25.97
N ASP A 155 23.38 25.07 26.38
CA ASP A 155 24.38 26.09 26.71
C ASP A 155 25.38 26.34 25.56
N HIS A 156 26.10 27.48 25.60
CA HIS A 156 27.01 27.89 24.50
C HIS A 156 28.32 27.11 24.46
N ALA A 157 28.59 26.25 25.45
CA ALA A 157 29.86 25.57 25.62
C ALA A 157 29.77 24.06 25.35
N GLY A 158 28.56 23.51 25.35
CA GLY A 158 28.31 22.09 25.18
C GLY A 158 28.38 21.59 23.74
N ALA A 159 28.44 20.26 23.62
CA ALA A 159 28.51 19.58 22.33
C ALA A 159 27.26 19.82 21.47
N ILE A 160 27.48 20.15 20.19
CA ILE A 160 26.42 20.35 19.19
C ILE A 160 26.49 19.31 18.08
N ASN A 161 25.38 19.14 17.36
CA ASN A 161 25.24 18.26 16.21
C ASN A 161 25.58 16.78 16.49
N ILE A 162 25.19 16.30 17.67
CA ILE A 162 25.40 14.92 18.10
C ILE A 162 24.39 14.03 17.39
N PHE A 163 24.82 13.26 16.39
CA PHE A 163 23.97 12.24 15.78
C PHE A 163 23.57 11.18 16.82
N CYS A 164 22.29 11.19 17.21
CA CYS A 164 21.77 10.47 18.36
C CYS A 164 20.61 9.51 18.03
N GLY A 165 20.20 9.40 16.77
CA GLY A 165 19.26 8.36 16.36
C GLY A 165 18.95 8.35 14.88
N ARG A 166 18.49 7.21 14.37
CA ARG A 166 17.85 7.07 13.05
C ARG A 166 16.70 6.08 13.09
N VAL A 167 15.66 6.38 12.32
CA VAL A 167 14.63 5.40 11.91
C VAL A 167 14.42 5.48 10.40
N ASN A 168 14.12 4.34 9.78
CA ASN A 168 13.71 4.34 8.38
C ASN A 168 12.20 4.54 8.28
N VAL A 169 11.76 5.23 7.24
CA VAL A 169 10.35 5.30 6.86
C VAL A 169 10.25 4.67 5.48
N MET A 170 9.46 3.61 5.37
CA MET A 170 9.38 2.85 4.13
C MET A 170 7.94 2.76 3.69
N ARG A 171 7.68 3.20 2.46
CA ARG A 171 6.47 2.77 1.78
C ARG A 171 6.68 1.30 1.45
N ARG A 172 5.78 0.42 1.90
CA ARG A 172 5.76 -0.93 1.32
C ARG A 172 5.43 -0.74 -0.16
N THR A 173 6.28 -1.23 -1.06
CA THR A 173 6.04 -1.14 -2.50
C THR A 173 4.68 -1.76 -2.82
N VAL A 174 3.68 -0.95 -3.14
CA VAL A 174 2.41 -1.45 -3.69
C VAL A 174 2.71 -1.85 -5.12
N LYS A 175 2.97 -3.14 -5.33
CA LYS A 175 2.98 -3.70 -6.68
C LYS A 175 1.60 -3.44 -7.29
N LYS A 176 1.57 -2.69 -8.38
CA LYS A 176 0.36 -2.36 -9.12
C LYS A 176 0.55 -2.59 -10.61
N LEU A 177 -0.52 -2.94 -11.31
CA LEU A 177 -0.54 -3.10 -12.76
C LEU A 177 -1.85 -2.55 -13.32
N GLU A 178 -1.74 -1.56 -14.19
CA GLU A 178 -2.85 -1.12 -15.03
C GLU A 178 -2.99 -2.09 -16.20
N VAL A 179 -4.10 -2.83 -16.22
CA VAL A 179 -4.44 -3.78 -17.29
C VAL A 179 -5.18 -3.03 -18.38
N ASN A 180 -4.79 -3.26 -19.62
CA ASN A 180 -5.46 -2.77 -20.81
C ASN A 180 -5.16 -3.75 -21.96
N GLU A 181 -5.95 -4.81 -22.07
CA GLU A 181 -5.72 -5.92 -23.00
C GLU A 181 -6.86 -6.03 -24.00
N LEU A 182 -6.54 -6.17 -25.29
CA LEU A 182 -7.52 -6.48 -26.31
C LEU A 182 -8.03 -7.92 -26.14
N ILE A 183 -9.34 -8.07 -26.09
CA ILE A 183 -10.08 -9.32 -26.08
C ILE A 183 -10.91 -9.35 -27.35
N SER A 184 -10.99 -10.53 -27.96
CA SER A 184 -11.89 -10.80 -29.06
C SER A 184 -12.60 -12.12 -28.81
N GLU A 185 -13.81 -12.23 -29.34
CA GLU A 185 -14.56 -13.49 -29.37
C GLU A 185 -15.37 -13.58 -30.66
N LEU A 186 -15.57 -14.80 -31.13
CA LEU A 186 -16.50 -15.14 -32.19
C LEU A 186 -17.67 -15.91 -31.58
N ILE A 187 -18.86 -15.32 -31.66
CA ILE A 187 -20.11 -16.00 -31.30
C ILE A 187 -20.70 -16.60 -32.57
N GLU A 188 -21.02 -17.89 -32.54
CA GLU A 188 -21.63 -18.62 -33.64
C GLU A 188 -22.97 -19.21 -33.19
N ASN A 189 -23.94 -19.24 -34.12
CA ASN A 189 -25.30 -19.75 -33.87
C ASN A 189 -26.07 -18.99 -32.77
N ASP A 190 -25.82 -17.69 -32.62
CA ASP A 190 -26.65 -16.84 -31.77
C ASP A 190 -28.05 -16.66 -32.43
N PRO A 191 -29.15 -16.88 -31.70
CA PRO A 191 -30.51 -16.74 -32.25
C PRO A 191 -30.85 -15.34 -32.77
N GLU A 192 -30.19 -14.28 -32.28
CA GLU A 192 -30.44 -12.91 -32.72
C GLU A 192 -29.45 -12.43 -33.79
N TYR A 193 -28.17 -12.78 -33.65
CA TYR A 193 -27.11 -12.24 -34.50
C TYR A 193 -26.48 -13.25 -35.46
N GLY A 194 -26.82 -14.52 -35.37
CA GLY A 194 -26.17 -15.59 -36.14
C GLY A 194 -24.70 -15.72 -35.73
N THR A 195 -23.79 -15.48 -36.68
CA THR A 195 -22.34 -15.47 -36.43
C THR A 195 -21.81 -14.06 -36.40
N LYS A 196 -21.20 -13.64 -35.29
CA LYS A 196 -20.69 -12.28 -35.11
C LYS A 196 -19.45 -12.23 -34.23
N GLY A 197 -18.47 -11.43 -34.66
CA GLY A 197 -17.27 -11.15 -33.88
C GLY A 197 -17.45 -9.91 -33.00
N PHE A 198 -16.87 -9.95 -31.81
CA PHE A 198 -16.80 -8.83 -30.89
C PHE A 198 -15.37 -8.60 -30.43
N GLU A 199 -15.03 -7.34 -30.20
CA GLU A 199 -13.72 -6.93 -29.70
C GLU A 199 -13.89 -5.84 -28.63
N TRP A 200 -13.12 -5.95 -27.56
CA TRP A 200 -13.07 -4.93 -26.53
C TRP A 200 -11.76 -4.95 -25.78
N HIS A 201 -11.45 -3.86 -25.08
CA HIS A 201 -10.34 -3.84 -24.16
C HIS A 201 -10.83 -4.19 -22.76
N SER A 202 -10.21 -5.17 -22.10
CA SER A 202 -10.32 -5.44 -20.66
C SER A 202 -9.42 -4.46 -19.89
N LYS A 203 -10.01 -3.66 -18.99
CA LYS A 203 -9.34 -2.54 -18.32
C LYS A 203 -9.63 -2.52 -16.83
N TYR A 204 -8.59 -2.65 -16.01
CA TYR A 204 -8.70 -2.56 -14.56
C TYR A 204 -7.33 -2.37 -13.92
N LEU A 205 -7.30 -1.96 -12.66
CA LEU A 205 -6.05 -1.80 -11.91
C LEU A 205 -5.94 -2.92 -10.86
N ILE A 206 -4.81 -3.62 -10.88
CA ILE A 206 -4.46 -4.60 -9.85
C ILE A 206 -3.59 -3.91 -8.81
N ARG A 207 -3.87 -4.10 -7.52
CA ARG A 207 -2.99 -3.71 -6.42
C ARG A 207 -2.80 -4.85 -5.44
N LEU A 208 -1.55 -5.16 -5.11
CA LEU A 208 -1.24 -6.03 -3.97
C LEU A 208 -1.33 -5.21 -2.68
N ARG A 209 -2.32 -5.53 -1.84
CA ARG A 209 -2.53 -4.87 -0.54
C ARG A 209 -1.73 -5.53 0.57
N PHE A 210 -1.61 -4.81 1.68
CA PHE A 210 -0.82 -5.25 2.84
C PHE A 210 -1.56 -6.20 3.77
N ASP A 211 -2.88 -6.23 3.72
CA ASP A 211 -3.76 -7.10 4.50
C ASP A 211 -3.99 -8.47 3.83
N ASP A 212 -3.00 -8.92 3.04
CA ASP A 212 -3.04 -10.16 2.27
C ASP A 212 -4.23 -10.25 1.31
N LYS A 213 -4.57 -9.10 0.71
CA LYS A 213 -5.58 -9.00 -0.35
C LYS A 213 -4.96 -8.55 -1.65
N ILE A 214 -5.57 -8.96 -2.75
CA ILE A 214 -5.33 -8.40 -4.07
C ILE A 214 -6.59 -7.66 -4.48
N GLU A 215 -6.46 -6.35 -4.65
CA GLU A 215 -7.54 -5.47 -5.06
C GLU A 215 -7.56 -5.35 -6.58
N ILE A 216 -8.73 -5.59 -7.16
CA ILE A 216 -9.08 -5.36 -8.55
C ILE A 216 -9.98 -4.13 -8.58
N GLU A 217 -9.39 -2.98 -8.86
CA GLU A 217 -10.10 -1.72 -8.93
C GLU A 217 -10.66 -1.50 -10.34
N MET A 218 -11.95 -1.20 -10.40
CA MET A 218 -12.64 -0.78 -11.61
C MET A 218 -13.14 0.66 -11.45
N ARG A 219 -12.62 1.56 -12.29
CA ARG A 219 -13.02 2.96 -12.36
C ARG A 219 -14.11 3.12 -13.41
N LEU A 220 -15.33 3.42 -13.00
CA LEU A 220 -16.50 3.56 -13.87
C LEU A 220 -17.01 4.99 -13.86
N PHE A 221 -17.40 5.48 -15.02
CA PHE A 221 -18.16 6.73 -15.15
C PHE A 221 -19.59 6.43 -15.59
N THR A 222 -20.55 7.16 -15.02
CA THR A 222 -21.97 7.11 -15.42
C THR A 222 -22.69 8.38 -14.94
N ASP A 223 -23.73 8.77 -15.67
CA ASP A 223 -24.65 9.85 -15.30
C ASP A 223 -25.80 9.38 -14.39
N ALA A 224 -25.80 8.10 -13.97
CA ALA A 224 -26.73 7.58 -12.99
C ALA A 224 -26.69 8.37 -11.67
N ASN A 225 -27.82 8.41 -10.95
CA ASN A 225 -27.83 8.93 -9.59
C ASN A 225 -27.10 7.99 -8.62
N ASP A 226 -26.75 8.52 -7.45
CA ASP A 226 -25.95 7.80 -6.45
C ASP A 226 -26.62 6.51 -5.95
N SER A 227 -27.95 6.47 -5.88
CA SER A 227 -28.69 5.28 -5.45
C SER A 227 -28.55 4.12 -6.45
N THR A 228 -28.53 4.42 -7.75
CA THR A 228 -28.30 3.43 -8.80
C THR A 228 -26.84 2.99 -8.83
N LYS A 229 -25.91 3.94 -8.72
CA LYS A 229 -24.46 3.67 -8.59
C LYS A 229 -24.17 2.70 -7.44
N GLU A 230 -24.73 2.96 -6.27
CA GLU A 230 -24.52 2.14 -5.08
C GLU A 230 -25.17 0.75 -5.22
N ARG A 231 -26.36 0.67 -5.83
CA ARG A 231 -27.02 -0.61 -6.14
C ARG A 231 -26.15 -1.49 -7.03
N TRP A 232 -25.67 -0.93 -8.14
CA TRP A 232 -24.84 -1.66 -9.10
C TRP A 232 -23.52 -2.11 -8.48
N LYS A 233 -22.86 -1.22 -7.74
CA LYS A 233 -21.66 -1.53 -6.99
C LYS A 233 -21.87 -2.71 -6.04
N ASN A 234 -22.92 -2.67 -5.22
CA ASN A 234 -23.20 -3.72 -4.25
C ASN A 234 -23.53 -5.06 -4.91
N ALA A 235 -24.27 -5.06 -6.02
CA ALA A 235 -24.52 -6.26 -6.80
C ALA A 235 -23.22 -6.89 -7.33
N ILE A 236 -22.34 -6.09 -7.93
CA ILE A 236 -21.06 -6.56 -8.45
C ILE A 236 -20.16 -7.08 -7.33
N GLU A 237 -19.96 -6.27 -6.28
CA GLU A 237 -19.07 -6.61 -5.18
C GLU A 237 -19.57 -7.86 -4.43
N SER A 238 -20.87 -8.01 -4.20
CA SER A 238 -21.42 -9.23 -3.56
C SER A 238 -21.27 -10.50 -4.42
N LYS A 239 -21.33 -10.35 -5.75
CA LYS A 239 -21.23 -11.46 -6.69
C LYS A 239 -19.78 -11.93 -6.88
N TRP A 240 -18.82 -11.00 -6.91
CA TRP A 240 -17.43 -11.31 -7.26
C TRP A 240 -16.49 -11.37 -6.05
N ASN A 241 -16.76 -10.66 -4.96
CA ASN A 241 -15.94 -10.73 -3.76
C ASN A 241 -16.11 -12.05 -3.02
N ASP A 242 -15.05 -12.46 -2.33
CA ASP A 242 -15.03 -13.65 -1.48
C ASP A 242 -15.33 -14.96 -2.22
N LYS A 243 -15.14 -15.01 -3.55
CA LYS A 243 -15.30 -16.23 -4.36
C LYS A 243 -14.00 -16.99 -4.60
N CYS A 244 -12.87 -16.30 -4.46
CA CYS A 244 -11.57 -16.80 -4.89
C CYS A 244 -10.44 -16.26 -4.00
N LYS A 245 -9.42 -17.09 -3.79
CA LYS A 245 -8.08 -16.69 -3.38
C LYS A 245 -7.08 -16.99 -4.49
N ILE A 246 -6.03 -16.18 -4.57
CA ILE A 246 -4.85 -16.54 -5.34
C ILE A 246 -3.72 -16.89 -4.39
N GLN A 247 -3.23 -18.12 -4.50
CA GLN A 247 -2.00 -18.52 -3.87
C GLN A 247 -0.83 -18.12 -4.77
N ILE A 248 0.10 -17.34 -4.23
CA ILE A 248 1.37 -17.00 -4.87
C ILE A 248 2.46 -17.66 -4.05
N GLU A 249 3.14 -18.64 -4.65
CA GLU A 249 4.07 -19.53 -3.95
C GLU A 249 3.42 -20.20 -2.73
N GLN A 250 3.81 -19.82 -1.50
CA GLN A 250 3.27 -20.39 -0.26
C GLN A 250 2.18 -19.53 0.40
N LYS A 251 1.96 -18.29 -0.09
CA LYS A 251 1.07 -17.33 0.55
C LYS A 251 -0.23 -17.18 -0.20
N LYS A 252 -1.34 -17.09 0.52
CA LYS A 252 -2.70 -16.97 -0.04
C LYS A 252 -3.20 -15.55 0.12
N TYR A 253 -3.79 -15.02 -0.94
CA TYR A 253 -4.34 -13.68 -0.98
C TYR A 253 -5.82 -13.73 -1.37
N ASP A 254 -6.66 -13.04 -0.61
CA ASP A 254 -8.08 -12.89 -0.98
C ASP A 254 -8.21 -11.89 -2.14
N ILE A 255 -8.99 -12.24 -3.16
CA ILE A 255 -9.31 -11.31 -4.24
C ILE A 255 -10.50 -10.46 -3.81
N ILE A 256 -10.36 -9.15 -3.92
CA ILE A 256 -11.44 -8.18 -3.74
C ILE A 256 -11.56 -7.32 -4.98
N PHE A 257 -12.78 -7.05 -5.38
CA PHE A 257 -13.18 -6.11 -6.42
C PHE A 257 -13.70 -4.86 -5.74
N LYS A 258 -13.28 -3.72 -6.28
CA LYS A 258 -13.62 -2.40 -5.76
C LYS A 258 -14.09 -1.53 -6.92
N ILE A 259 -15.34 -1.10 -6.85
CA ILE A 259 -15.90 -0.18 -7.85
C ILE A 259 -15.74 1.25 -7.37
N LEU A 260 -15.11 2.08 -8.21
CA LEU A 260 -14.98 3.52 -8.00
C LEU A 260 -15.78 4.27 -9.06
N TRP A 261 -16.69 5.13 -8.61
CA TRP A 261 -17.42 6.05 -9.47
C TRP A 261 -16.61 7.31 -9.69
N CYS A 262 -16.19 7.54 -10.94
CA CYS A 262 -15.45 8.73 -11.33
C CYS A 262 -16.41 9.88 -11.63
N ASN A 263 -16.02 11.10 -11.23
CA ASN A 263 -16.77 12.33 -11.51
C ASN A 263 -16.30 13.03 -12.79
N GLU A 264 -15.12 12.65 -13.32
CA GLU A 264 -14.52 13.22 -14.52
C GLU A 264 -14.27 12.15 -15.58
N THR A 265 -14.31 12.56 -16.86
CA THR A 265 -14.16 11.64 -18.00
C THR A 265 -12.71 11.26 -18.31
N SER A 266 -11.74 11.84 -17.62
CA SER A 266 -10.30 11.72 -17.92
C SER A 266 -9.64 10.48 -17.29
N ASN A 267 -10.31 9.77 -16.38
CA ASN A 267 -9.67 8.73 -15.56
C ASN A 267 -10.58 7.50 -15.27
N PHE A 268 -11.52 7.18 -16.17
CA PHE A 268 -12.32 5.96 -16.06
C PHE A 268 -11.78 4.84 -16.97
N HIS A 269 -12.01 3.59 -16.59
CA HIS A 269 -11.80 2.42 -17.46
C HIS A 269 -12.95 2.28 -18.47
N TYR A 270 -14.19 2.43 -17.99
CA TYR A 270 -15.40 2.39 -18.82
C TYR A 270 -16.37 3.52 -18.48
N ASN A 271 -17.07 3.97 -19.52
CA ASN A 271 -18.27 4.79 -19.41
C ASN A 271 -19.49 3.86 -19.60
N VAL A 272 -20.37 3.85 -18.60
CA VAL A 272 -21.58 3.05 -18.56
C VAL A 272 -22.79 3.98 -18.66
N SER A 273 -23.58 3.79 -19.70
CA SER A 273 -24.85 4.48 -19.90
C SER A 273 -25.97 3.78 -19.13
N VAL A 274 -26.91 4.57 -18.62
CA VAL A 274 -28.09 4.06 -17.91
C VAL A 274 -29.23 3.80 -18.89
N ASN A 275 -29.70 2.56 -18.95
CA ASN A 275 -30.98 2.26 -19.60
C ASN A 275 -32.13 2.45 -18.59
N LYS A 276 -32.88 3.54 -18.78
CA LYS A 276 -34.11 3.84 -18.00
C LYS A 276 -35.37 3.23 -18.60
N SER A 277 -35.30 2.78 -19.86
CA SER A 277 -36.41 2.09 -20.48
C SER A 277 -36.39 0.64 -20.01
N ASN A 278 -37.44 0.18 -19.32
CA ASN A 278 -37.64 -1.24 -19.00
C ASN A 278 -37.96 -2.07 -20.27
N ILE A 279 -37.46 -1.65 -21.44
CA ILE A 279 -37.70 -2.25 -22.75
C ILE A 279 -36.46 -3.08 -23.09
N SER A 280 -36.69 -4.33 -23.47
CA SER A 280 -35.82 -5.49 -23.24
C SER A 280 -34.65 -5.67 -24.22
N ARG A 281 -33.41 -5.77 -23.69
CA ARG A 281 -32.61 -7.02 -23.63
C ARG A 281 -32.05 -7.14 -22.19
N GLY A 282 -31.91 -8.36 -21.68
CA GLY A 282 -31.67 -8.67 -20.25
C GLY A 282 -32.96 -8.69 -19.41
N LYS A 283 -33.00 -9.44 -18.28
CA LYS A 283 -34.19 -9.56 -17.41
C LYS A 283 -34.63 -8.21 -16.82
N ASN A 284 -33.74 -7.22 -16.79
CA ASN A 284 -33.97 -5.90 -16.19
C ASN A 284 -33.44 -4.72 -17.05
N GLY A 285 -33.25 -4.90 -18.36
CA GLY A 285 -32.87 -3.84 -19.29
C GLY A 285 -31.35 -3.59 -19.47
N THR A 286 -30.51 -4.51 -19.01
CA THR A 286 -29.06 -4.52 -19.27
C THR A 286 -28.78 -5.12 -20.64
N HIS A 287 -28.15 -4.35 -21.54
CA HIS A 287 -27.93 -4.75 -22.93
C HIS A 287 -26.49 -5.18 -23.24
N SER A 288 -25.52 -4.64 -22.50
CA SER A 288 -24.09 -4.89 -22.70
C SER A 288 -23.30 -4.29 -21.54
N MET A 289 -21.99 -4.55 -21.51
CA MET A 289 -21.06 -3.94 -20.56
C MET A 289 -20.99 -2.42 -20.59
N ARG A 290 -21.63 -1.74 -21.54
CA ARG A 290 -21.69 -0.27 -21.61
C ARG A 290 -23.07 0.31 -21.39
N ILE A 291 -24.12 -0.53 -21.27
CA ILE A 291 -25.51 -0.08 -21.15
C ILE A 291 -26.21 -0.96 -20.12
N TRP A 292 -26.41 -0.42 -18.93
CA TRP A 292 -26.94 -1.16 -17.78
C TRP A 292 -28.35 -0.74 -17.41
N GLY A 293 -29.17 -1.71 -17.03
CA GLY A 293 -30.54 -1.48 -16.56
C GLY A 293 -30.56 -0.71 -15.25
N TYR A 294 -31.39 0.35 -15.18
CA TYR A 294 -31.44 1.26 -14.04
C TYR A 294 -31.70 0.58 -12.68
N PHE A 295 -32.45 -0.52 -12.66
CA PHE A 295 -32.75 -1.32 -11.46
C PHE A 295 -32.06 -2.68 -11.44
N ASP A 296 -31.26 -3.01 -12.45
CA ASP A 296 -30.69 -4.35 -12.57
C ASP A 296 -29.61 -4.61 -11.50
N THR A 297 -29.60 -5.84 -11.00
CA THR A 297 -28.62 -6.37 -10.04
C THR A 297 -28.13 -7.76 -10.43
N GLU A 298 -28.61 -8.34 -11.52
CA GLU A 298 -28.27 -9.69 -11.96
C GLU A 298 -27.35 -9.62 -13.19
N ASP A 299 -27.87 -9.14 -14.33
CA ASP A 299 -27.15 -9.18 -15.61
C ASP A 299 -25.94 -8.23 -15.61
N ILE A 300 -26.00 -7.08 -14.91
CA ILE A 300 -24.83 -6.20 -14.75
C ILE A 300 -23.60 -6.91 -14.16
N THR A 301 -23.78 -7.98 -13.39
CA THR A 301 -22.67 -8.70 -12.77
C THR A 301 -21.98 -9.64 -13.74
N HIS A 302 -22.72 -10.15 -14.73
CA HIS A 302 -22.21 -10.85 -15.90
C HIS A 302 -21.48 -9.86 -16.83
N GLU A 303 -22.07 -8.71 -17.09
CA GLU A 303 -21.46 -7.66 -17.92
C GLU A 303 -20.15 -7.11 -17.34
N PHE A 304 -20.08 -7.01 -16.01
CA PHE A 304 -18.83 -6.71 -15.32
C PHE A 304 -17.77 -7.81 -15.56
N GLY A 305 -18.17 -9.07 -15.68
CA GLY A 305 -17.31 -10.18 -16.09
C GLY A 305 -16.62 -9.94 -17.44
N HIS A 306 -17.33 -9.38 -18.42
CA HIS A 306 -16.72 -8.97 -19.69
C HIS A 306 -15.69 -7.85 -19.51
N MET A 307 -15.93 -6.88 -18.62
CA MET A 307 -14.94 -5.83 -18.33
C MET A 307 -13.63 -6.39 -17.75
N LEU A 308 -13.69 -7.54 -17.05
CA LEU A 308 -12.51 -8.29 -16.59
C LEU A 308 -11.83 -9.10 -17.70
N GLY A 309 -12.46 -9.20 -18.88
CA GLY A 309 -11.96 -9.88 -20.06
C GLY A 309 -12.43 -11.33 -20.18
N ASN A 310 -13.54 -11.69 -19.51
CA ASN A 310 -14.21 -12.96 -19.74
C ASN A 310 -15.06 -12.90 -21.01
N LYS A 311 -15.05 -13.99 -21.76
CA LYS A 311 -15.88 -14.17 -22.94
C LYS A 311 -17.27 -14.66 -22.55
N GLU A 312 -18.19 -14.60 -23.49
CA GLU A 312 -19.46 -15.29 -23.36
C GLU A 312 -19.27 -16.81 -23.17
N GLU A 313 -20.23 -17.45 -22.52
CA GLU A 313 -20.25 -18.91 -22.33
C GLU A 313 -21.59 -19.50 -22.73
N TYR A 314 -22.24 -18.99 -23.77
CA TYR A 314 -23.42 -19.59 -24.40
C TYR A 314 -23.27 -19.66 -25.93
N CYS A 315 -24.15 -20.37 -26.61
CA CYS A 315 -24.04 -20.76 -28.01
C CYS A 315 -22.72 -21.48 -28.30
N THR A 316 -22.04 -21.14 -29.40
CA THR A 316 -20.68 -21.58 -29.69
C THR A 316 -19.77 -20.36 -29.65
N ILE A 317 -18.75 -20.39 -28.79
CA ILE A 317 -17.80 -19.28 -28.60
C ILE A 317 -16.41 -19.77 -28.96
N ASP A 318 -15.79 -19.13 -29.96
CA ASP A 318 -14.49 -19.52 -30.51
C ASP A 318 -14.38 -21.03 -30.82
N GLY A 319 -15.44 -21.60 -31.41
CA GLY A 319 -15.51 -23.02 -31.73
C GLY A 319 -15.83 -23.96 -30.55
N ILE A 320 -16.03 -23.44 -29.33
CA ILE A 320 -16.44 -24.22 -28.16
C ILE A 320 -17.96 -24.14 -27.99
N ALA A 321 -18.65 -25.29 -28.06
CA ALA A 321 -20.10 -25.36 -27.88
C ALA A 321 -20.49 -25.37 -26.39
N TYR A 322 -21.06 -24.27 -25.92
CA TYR A 322 -21.56 -24.12 -24.54
C TYR A 322 -23.05 -24.44 -24.38
N GLY A 323 -23.83 -24.37 -25.47
CA GLY A 323 -25.29 -24.59 -25.44
C GLY A 323 -26.07 -23.32 -25.10
N GLU A 324 -27.31 -23.44 -24.66
CA GLU A 324 -28.18 -22.28 -24.40
C GLU A 324 -27.67 -21.38 -23.25
N GLY A 325 -28.03 -20.10 -23.25
CA GLY A 325 -27.79 -19.22 -22.10
C GLY A 325 -28.69 -19.59 -20.92
N GLY A 326 -28.26 -19.27 -19.69
CA GLY A 326 -29.06 -19.47 -18.49
C GLY A 326 -29.06 -20.89 -17.92
N GLN A 327 -28.10 -21.73 -18.31
CA GLN A 327 -27.96 -23.09 -17.78
C GLN A 327 -27.44 -23.08 -16.34
N THR A 328 -27.93 -24.00 -15.51
CA THR A 328 -27.45 -24.19 -14.14
C THR A 328 -26.11 -24.94 -14.12
N GLY A 329 -25.21 -24.56 -13.22
CA GLY A 329 -23.88 -25.10 -13.01
C GLY A 329 -22.84 -24.68 -14.05
N LYS A 330 -23.15 -23.69 -14.90
CA LYS A 330 -22.27 -23.22 -15.98
C LYS A 330 -21.53 -21.93 -15.64
N GLY A 331 -21.90 -21.26 -14.55
CA GLY A 331 -21.24 -20.06 -14.05
C GLY A 331 -21.79 -18.78 -14.66
N ILE A 332 -21.34 -17.66 -14.09
CA ILE A 332 -21.92 -16.33 -14.36
C ILE A 332 -21.92 -15.92 -15.84
N MET A 333 -20.91 -16.34 -16.62
CA MET A 333 -20.79 -15.98 -18.04
C MET A 333 -21.72 -16.80 -18.96
N ASN A 334 -22.35 -17.86 -18.45
CA ASN A 334 -23.47 -18.52 -19.13
C ASN A 334 -24.82 -18.09 -18.52
N ASN A 335 -24.86 -17.95 -17.20
CA ASN A 335 -26.06 -17.69 -16.42
C ASN A 335 -25.78 -16.65 -15.34
N SER A 336 -26.23 -15.41 -15.55
CA SER A 336 -25.99 -14.25 -14.66
C SER A 336 -26.46 -14.45 -13.22
N SER A 337 -27.41 -15.36 -12.98
CA SER A 337 -27.84 -15.71 -11.63
C SER A 337 -26.78 -16.48 -10.82
N GLU A 338 -25.84 -17.14 -11.49
CA GLU A 338 -24.80 -17.97 -10.85
C GLU A 338 -23.58 -17.17 -10.39
N ASN A 339 -22.72 -17.82 -9.60
CA ASN A 339 -21.44 -17.27 -9.18
C ASN A 339 -20.38 -17.46 -10.29
N PRO A 340 -19.28 -16.68 -10.27
CA PRO A 340 -18.16 -16.90 -11.16
C PRO A 340 -17.46 -18.25 -10.86
N ASN A 341 -17.04 -18.91 -11.93
CA ASN A 341 -16.24 -20.14 -11.90
C ASN A 341 -14.74 -19.83 -11.89
N LYS A 342 -13.93 -20.87 -11.64
CA LYS A 342 -12.46 -20.76 -11.59
C LYS A 342 -11.86 -20.10 -12.83
N ASN A 343 -12.33 -20.48 -14.02
CA ASN A 343 -11.84 -19.97 -15.29
C ASN A 343 -12.05 -18.45 -15.44
N HIS A 344 -13.08 -17.88 -14.80
CA HIS A 344 -13.37 -16.45 -14.84
C HIS A 344 -12.33 -15.58 -14.11
N PHE A 345 -11.43 -16.21 -13.34
CA PHE A 345 -10.31 -15.54 -12.67
C PHE A 345 -8.96 -15.79 -13.34
N GLU A 346 -8.88 -16.60 -14.40
CA GLU A 346 -7.60 -17.00 -15.00
C GLU A 346 -6.83 -15.80 -15.58
N ARG A 347 -7.52 -14.87 -16.25
CA ARG A 347 -6.87 -13.65 -16.76
C ARG A 347 -6.33 -12.77 -15.65
N ILE A 348 -7.08 -12.64 -14.54
CA ILE A 348 -6.61 -11.93 -13.34
C ILE A 348 -5.35 -12.60 -12.78
N ARG A 349 -5.35 -13.94 -12.68
CA ARG A 349 -4.18 -14.72 -12.23
C ARG A 349 -2.95 -14.50 -13.11
N LEU A 350 -3.11 -14.51 -14.43
CA LEU A 350 -2.03 -14.24 -15.39
C LEU A 350 -1.47 -12.83 -15.21
N ASN A 351 -2.34 -11.82 -15.09
CA ASN A 351 -1.93 -10.44 -14.89
C ASN A 351 -1.26 -10.20 -13.52
N ILE A 352 -1.65 -10.95 -12.49
CA ILE A 352 -0.94 -10.93 -11.18
C ILE A 352 0.46 -11.53 -11.30
N ALA A 353 0.61 -12.66 -12.00
CA ALA A 353 1.92 -13.25 -12.24
C ALA A 353 2.85 -12.28 -12.98
N LYS A 354 2.32 -11.62 -14.03
CA LYS A 354 3.00 -10.55 -14.78
C LYS A 354 3.38 -9.36 -13.91
N MET A 355 2.46 -8.84 -13.08
CA MET A 355 2.71 -7.72 -12.16
C MET A 355 3.86 -8.02 -11.19
N LEU A 356 3.94 -9.27 -10.72
CA LEU A 356 4.92 -9.70 -9.74
C LEU A 356 6.23 -10.20 -10.36
N ASP A 357 6.29 -10.33 -11.69
CA ASP A 357 7.40 -10.93 -12.43
C ASP A 357 7.72 -12.35 -11.91
N VAL A 358 6.68 -13.16 -11.76
CA VAL A 358 6.79 -14.56 -11.33
C VAL A 358 6.22 -15.50 -12.38
N ASN A 359 6.74 -16.72 -12.43
CA ASN A 359 6.19 -17.75 -13.31
C ASN A 359 4.71 -17.99 -13.01
N GLU A 360 3.86 -17.97 -14.04
CA GLU A 360 2.41 -18.14 -13.93
C GLU A 360 2.02 -19.40 -13.17
N LYS A 361 2.79 -20.49 -13.27
CA LYS A 361 2.54 -21.75 -12.55
C LYS A 361 2.68 -21.62 -11.02
N LYS A 362 3.33 -20.56 -10.54
CA LYS A 362 3.44 -20.24 -9.11
C LYS A 362 2.22 -19.48 -8.58
N CYS A 363 1.34 -19.01 -9.46
CA CYS A 363 0.06 -18.42 -9.10
C CYS A 363 -1.03 -19.48 -9.29
N ILE A 364 -1.81 -19.77 -8.25
CA ILE A 364 -2.84 -20.82 -8.25
C ILE A 364 -4.16 -20.22 -7.75
N ILE A 365 -5.22 -20.35 -8.55
CA ILE A 365 -6.58 -20.00 -8.12
C ILE A 365 -7.13 -21.09 -7.21
N ILE A 366 -7.66 -20.66 -6.07
CA ILE A 366 -8.36 -21.48 -5.08
C ILE A 366 -9.77 -20.89 -4.92
N MET A 367 -10.79 -21.63 -5.35
CA MET A 367 -12.19 -21.24 -5.14
C MET A 367 -12.57 -21.38 -3.66
N LYS A 368 -13.51 -20.55 -3.20
CA LYS A 368 -14.04 -20.56 -1.83
C LYS A 368 -15.36 -21.29 -1.71
#